data_AF-A0A0F0IDC6-F1
#
_entry.id   AF-A0A0F0IDC6-F1
#
_cell.length_a   1.000
_cell.length_b   1.000
_cell.length_c   1.000
_cell.angle_alpha   90.00
_cell.angle_beta   90.00
_cell.angle_gamma   90.00
#
_symmetry.space_group_name_H-M   'P 1'
#
loop_
_entity.id
_entity.type
_entity.pdbx_description
1 polymer ?
#
loop_
_entity_poly.entity_id
_entity_poly.type
_entity_poly.pdbx_seq_one_letter_code
_entity_poly.pdbx_strand_id
1 'polypeptide(L)'
;MEESLEILDSTKECSGDELLVWLVRIQLVVDKSYHLRRDSENCHSSPLLTDVLQSQLELVKRQMPSHLNNNNVVCMYFSNTELAINEVFTKAPIPTNGPDNQSLKSLHVVLLAAKSWLDVWLCDPPEHYLGVSFTILFQFCRALVDLFMLSTLDDPAWDRKAVQDSVNLFQYLDLLQTNFKRSSDHLGQDAEANIFSKGGQHDIGY
;
A
#
# COMPACT_ATOMS: atom_id res chain seq x y z
N MET A 1 8.03 20.88 7.08
CA MET A 1 8.24 19.71 6.21
C MET A 1 8.69 20.16 4.81
N GLU A 2 7.99 21.10 4.16
CA GLU A 2 8.42 21.67 2.86
C GLU A 2 9.84 22.28 2.91
N GLU A 3 10.12 23.14 3.91
CA GLU A 3 11.45 23.75 4.12
C GLU A 3 12.57 22.69 4.29
N SER A 4 12.27 21.56 4.94
CA SER A 4 13.22 20.45 5.10
C SER A 4 13.47 19.72 3.79
N LEU A 5 12.45 19.59 2.93
CA LEU A 5 12.59 18.99 1.60
C LEU A 5 13.40 19.89 0.66
N GLU A 6 13.23 21.21 0.74
CA GLU A 6 14.03 22.18 -0.03
C GLU A 6 15.51 22.16 0.38
N ILE A 7 15.79 22.01 1.68
CA ILE A 7 17.16 21.86 2.18
C ILE A 7 17.79 20.54 1.70
N LEU A 8 17.05 19.43 1.76
CA LEU A 8 17.53 18.12 1.28
C LEU A 8 17.76 18.09 -0.24
N ASP A 9 16.88 18.70 -1.02
CA ASP A 9 17.00 18.77 -2.49
C ASP A 9 18.14 19.69 -2.95
N SER A 10 18.48 20.72 -2.15
CA SER A 10 19.59 21.63 -2.45
C SER A 10 20.97 21.13 -1.99
N THR A 11 21.02 20.27 -0.95
CA THR A 11 22.29 19.84 -0.35
C THR A 11 22.78 18.48 -0.86
N LYS A 12 21.89 17.63 -1.42
CA LYS A 12 22.13 16.29 -2.01
C LYS A 12 23.46 15.65 -1.56
N GLU A 13 23.51 15.17 -0.32
CA GLU A 13 24.72 14.55 0.24
C GLU A 13 24.85 13.09 -0.19
N CYS A 14 23.73 12.40 -0.44
CA CYS A 14 23.68 11.01 -0.88
C CYS A 14 22.62 10.75 -1.97
N SER A 15 22.84 9.71 -2.80
CA SER A 15 21.86 9.23 -3.79
C SER A 15 20.51 8.81 -3.18
N GLY A 16 20.49 8.42 -1.89
CA GLY A 16 19.28 8.09 -1.15
C GLY A 16 18.42 9.30 -0.80
N ASP A 17 19.00 10.50 -0.71
CA ASP A 17 18.28 11.72 -0.33
C ASP A 17 17.24 12.10 -1.37
N GLU A 18 17.59 11.94 -2.66
CA GLU A 18 16.66 12.18 -3.76
C GLU A 18 15.47 11.22 -3.71
N LEU A 19 15.71 9.93 -3.49
CA LEU A 19 14.64 8.95 -3.31
C LEU A 19 13.75 9.32 -2.11
N LEU A 20 14.35 9.64 -0.96
CA LEU A 20 13.62 10.02 0.25
C LEU A 20 12.75 11.26 0.04
N VAL A 21 13.25 12.30 -0.64
CA VAL A 21 12.48 13.49 -0.97
C VAL A 21 11.21 13.11 -1.76
N TRP A 22 11.34 12.25 -2.77
CA TRP A 22 10.20 11.80 -3.56
C TRP A 22 9.23 10.93 -2.75
N LEU A 23 9.73 10.01 -1.90
CA LEU A 23 8.88 9.22 -1.02
C LEU A 23 8.09 10.09 -0.05
N VAL A 24 8.70 11.13 0.52
CA VAL A 24 8.01 12.09 1.41
C VAL A 24 6.98 12.90 0.64
N ARG A 25 7.28 13.34 -0.59
CA ARG A 25 6.29 14.04 -1.45
C ARG A 25 5.06 13.18 -1.71
N ILE A 26 5.24 11.89 -2.00
CA ILE A 26 4.13 10.94 -2.17
C ILE A 26 3.37 10.77 -0.84
N GLN A 27 4.09 10.58 0.27
CA GLN A 27 3.48 10.43 1.59
C GLN A 27 2.69 11.67 2.04
N LEU A 28 3.10 12.88 1.64
CA LEU A 28 2.36 14.12 1.91
C LEU A 28 1.00 14.15 1.20
N VAL A 29 0.86 13.54 0.02
CA VAL A 29 -0.44 13.39 -0.65
C VAL A 29 -1.36 12.47 0.16
N VAL A 30 -0.81 11.38 0.68
CA VAL A 30 -1.51 10.45 1.59
C VAL A 30 -1.94 11.16 2.87
N ASP A 31 -1.04 11.91 3.50
CA ASP A 31 -1.32 12.63 4.74
C ASP A 31 -2.42 13.68 4.56
N LYS A 32 -2.37 14.45 3.46
CA LYS A 32 -3.46 15.35 3.07
C LYS A 32 -4.79 14.61 2.92
N SER A 33 -4.80 13.42 2.32
CA SER A 33 -6.03 12.62 2.18
C SER A 33 -6.62 12.23 3.54
N TYR A 34 -5.78 11.91 4.53
CA TYR A 34 -6.21 11.59 5.88
C TYR A 34 -6.71 12.80 6.66
N HIS A 35 -6.00 13.92 6.55
CA HIS A 35 -6.40 15.18 7.18
C HIS A 35 -7.75 15.67 6.65
N LEU A 36 -7.91 15.68 5.31
CA LEU A 36 -9.16 16.08 4.67
C LEU A 36 -10.33 15.17 5.09
N ARG A 37 -10.09 13.87 5.28
CA ARG A 37 -11.11 12.93 5.79
C ARG A 37 -11.49 13.21 7.24
N ARG A 38 -10.52 13.50 8.11
CA ARG A 38 -10.75 13.77 9.53
C ARG A 38 -11.50 15.09 9.75
N ASP A 39 -11.17 16.12 8.96
CA ASP A 39 -11.80 17.43 9.08
C ASP A 39 -13.20 17.46 8.45
N SER A 40 -13.53 16.51 7.57
CA SER A 40 -14.83 16.42 6.88
C SER A 40 -15.85 15.49 7.55
N GLU A 41 -15.92 15.43 8.88
CA GLU A 41 -16.91 14.59 9.59
C GLU A 41 -18.38 14.90 9.21
N ASN A 42 -18.65 15.99 8.47
CA ASN A 42 -19.98 16.36 7.96
C ASN A 42 -20.09 16.48 6.42
N CYS A 43 -19.06 16.16 5.64
CA CYS A 43 -19.13 16.23 4.18
C CYS A 43 -18.90 14.85 3.58
N HIS A 44 -19.98 14.27 3.05
CA HIS A 44 -19.94 13.03 2.30
C HIS A 44 -18.78 13.02 1.30
N SER A 45 -18.03 11.92 1.28
CA SER A 45 -17.00 11.52 0.33
C SER A 45 -17.21 12.13 -1.06
N SER A 46 -16.70 13.35 -1.27
CA SER A 46 -16.98 14.07 -2.51
C SER A 46 -16.09 13.53 -3.63
N PRO A 47 -16.65 13.13 -4.78
CA PRO A 47 -15.90 12.73 -5.97
C PRO A 47 -14.80 13.70 -6.34
N LEU A 48 -15.10 14.99 -6.17
CA LEU A 48 -14.21 16.10 -6.49
C LEU A 48 -12.94 16.08 -5.64
N LEU A 49 -13.03 15.62 -4.39
CA LEU A 49 -11.87 15.55 -3.50
C LEU A 49 -10.90 14.46 -3.94
N THR A 50 -11.43 13.30 -4.33
CA THR A 50 -10.61 12.19 -4.85
C THR A 50 -9.99 12.53 -6.20
N ASP A 51 -10.70 13.25 -7.07
CA ASP A 51 -10.16 13.73 -8.34
C ASP A 51 -9.00 14.71 -8.13
N VAL A 52 -9.13 15.64 -7.17
CA VAL A 52 -8.05 16.57 -6.81
C VAL A 52 -6.82 15.81 -6.30
N LEU A 53 -7.01 14.85 -5.40
CA LEU A 53 -5.89 14.06 -4.85
C LEU A 53 -5.22 13.18 -5.92
N GLN A 54 -6.00 12.57 -6.82
CA GLN A 54 -5.47 11.83 -7.97
C GLN A 54 -4.68 12.75 -8.91
N SER A 55 -5.18 13.96 -9.19
CA SER A 55 -4.47 14.93 -10.03
C SER A 55 -3.12 15.35 -9.43
N GLN A 56 -3.05 15.48 -8.10
CA GLN A 56 -1.82 15.78 -7.37
C GLN A 56 -0.84 14.61 -7.44
N LEU A 57 -1.33 13.37 -7.30
CA LEU A 57 -0.50 12.17 -7.44
C LEU A 57 0.11 12.06 -8.84
N GLU A 58 -0.70 12.30 -9.88
CA GLU A 58 -0.24 12.31 -11.27
C GLU A 58 0.76 13.45 -11.55
N LEU A 59 0.59 14.62 -10.93
CA LEU A 59 1.55 15.70 -11.01
C LEU A 59 2.91 15.28 -10.41
N VAL A 60 2.90 14.68 -9.22
CA VAL A 60 4.11 14.16 -8.56
C VAL A 60 4.79 13.12 -9.45
N LYS A 61 4.01 12.19 -10.04
CA LYS A 61 4.53 11.18 -10.97
C LYS A 61 5.17 11.78 -12.23
N ARG A 62 4.60 12.84 -12.79
CA ARG A 62 5.13 13.53 -13.98
C ARG A 62 6.40 14.33 -13.70
N GLN A 63 6.53 14.89 -12.51
CA GLN A 63 7.70 15.66 -12.11
C GLN A 63 8.87 14.75 -11.69
N MET A 64 8.61 13.47 -11.45
CA MET A 64 9.60 12.53 -10.97
C MET A 64 10.60 12.13 -12.07
N PRO A 65 11.91 12.03 -11.75
CA PRO A 65 12.92 11.51 -12.66
C PRO A 65 12.60 10.09 -13.14
N SER A 66 12.83 9.82 -14.42
CA SER A 66 12.54 8.52 -15.04
C SER A 66 13.31 7.35 -14.43
N HIS A 67 14.49 7.59 -13.87
CA HIS A 67 15.30 6.56 -13.21
C HIS A 67 14.68 6.07 -11.88
N LEU A 68 13.87 6.91 -11.21
CA LEU A 68 13.16 6.53 -9.98
C LEU A 68 11.81 5.84 -10.27
N ASN A 69 11.28 5.99 -11.48
CA ASN A 69 9.99 5.41 -11.87
C ASN A 69 10.02 3.87 -11.93
N ASN A 70 11.22 3.29 -12.11
CA ASN A 70 11.42 1.84 -12.09
C ASN A 70 11.80 1.30 -10.70
N ASN A 71 11.83 2.14 -9.66
CA ASN A 71 12.18 1.71 -8.32
C ASN A 71 10.95 1.07 -7.65
N ASN A 72 11.12 -0.17 -7.16
CA ASN A 72 10.03 -0.94 -6.54
C ASN A 72 9.42 -0.23 -5.33
N VAL A 73 10.23 0.44 -4.50
CA VAL A 73 9.74 1.21 -3.34
C VAL A 73 8.86 2.37 -3.79
N VAL A 74 9.23 3.05 -4.87
CA VAL A 74 8.42 4.13 -5.44
C VAL A 74 7.09 3.60 -5.96
N CYS A 75 7.10 2.48 -6.70
CA CYS A 75 5.88 1.82 -7.18
C CYS A 75 4.95 1.39 -6.02
N MET A 76 5.51 0.90 -4.92
CA MET A 76 4.76 0.57 -3.70
C MET A 76 4.10 1.82 -3.10
N TYR A 77 4.83 2.92 -2.96
CA TYR A 77 4.29 4.17 -2.40
C TYR A 77 3.18 4.76 -3.28
N PHE A 78 3.31 4.68 -4.61
CA PHE A 78 2.23 5.08 -5.52
C PHE A 78 0.99 4.21 -5.35
N SER A 79 1.15 2.88 -5.38
CA SER A 79 0.03 1.94 -5.21
C SER A 79 -0.66 2.14 -3.84
N ASN A 80 0.11 2.38 -2.78
CA ASN A 80 -0.44 2.69 -1.47
C ASN A 80 -1.18 4.04 -1.42
N THR A 81 -0.75 5.02 -2.22
CA THR A 81 -1.44 6.31 -2.28
C THR A 81 -2.78 6.20 -2.99
N GLU A 82 -2.83 5.43 -4.09
CA GLU A 82 -4.09 5.09 -4.76
C GLU A 82 -5.05 4.35 -3.83
N LEU A 83 -4.54 3.41 -3.02
CA LEU A 83 -5.33 2.76 -1.96
C LEU A 83 -5.89 3.77 -0.95
N ALA A 84 -5.04 4.66 -0.42
CA ALA A 84 -5.44 5.65 0.58
C ALA A 84 -6.56 6.59 0.10
N ILE A 85 -6.47 7.03 -1.16
CA ILE A 85 -7.46 7.92 -1.78
C ILE A 85 -8.80 7.20 -1.96
N ASN A 86 -8.79 5.96 -2.45
CA ASN A 86 -10.01 5.25 -2.83
C ASN A 86 -10.68 4.47 -1.68
N GLU A 87 -9.97 4.20 -0.58
CA GLU A 87 -10.51 3.55 0.63
C GLU A 87 -11.70 4.32 1.24
N VAL A 88 -11.82 5.63 0.96
CA VAL A 88 -12.96 6.46 1.38
C VAL A 88 -14.29 5.88 0.89
N PHE A 89 -14.31 5.31 -0.32
CA PHE A 89 -15.51 4.74 -0.92
C PHE A 89 -15.80 3.31 -0.48
N THR A 90 -14.77 2.57 -0.05
CA THR A 90 -14.90 1.18 0.44
C THR A 90 -15.60 1.11 1.81
N LYS A 91 -15.41 2.14 2.66
CA LYS A 91 -15.96 2.19 4.03
C LYS A 91 -17.33 2.87 4.12
N ALA A 92 -17.80 3.49 3.05
CA ALA A 92 -19.13 4.11 3.00
C ALA A 92 -20.18 3.04 2.64
N PRO A 93 -21.31 2.95 3.37
CA PRO A 93 -22.40 2.08 2.96
C PRO A 93 -22.88 2.49 1.56
N ILE A 94 -22.85 1.56 0.60
CA ILE A 94 -23.39 1.81 -0.74
C ILE A 94 -24.88 2.13 -0.56
N PRO A 95 -25.36 3.33 -0.97
CA PRO A 95 -26.75 3.70 -0.80
C PRO A 95 -27.63 2.70 -1.54
N THR A 96 -28.67 2.20 -0.88
CA THR A 96 -29.62 1.20 -1.39
C THR A 96 -30.45 1.71 -2.60
N ASN A 97 -30.22 2.95 -3.05
CA ASN A 97 -30.92 3.62 -4.13
C ASN A 97 -29.99 3.83 -5.34
N GLY A 98 -29.75 2.75 -6.09
CA GLY A 98 -29.09 2.75 -7.39
C GLY A 98 -27.61 2.38 -7.35
N PRO A 99 -27.06 1.77 -8.42
CA PRO A 99 -25.65 1.43 -8.47
C PRO A 99 -24.84 2.71 -8.54
N ASP A 100 -24.22 3.10 -7.44
CA ASP A 100 -23.23 4.16 -7.45
C ASP A 100 -22.01 3.63 -8.23
N ASN A 101 -22.01 3.87 -9.55
CA ASN A 101 -20.97 3.43 -10.48
C ASN A 101 -19.57 3.91 -10.01
N GLN A 102 -19.51 4.99 -9.22
CA GLN A 102 -18.27 5.50 -8.68
C GLN A 102 -17.73 4.65 -7.53
N SER A 103 -18.56 4.19 -6.60
CA SER A 103 -18.11 3.32 -5.51
C SER A 103 -17.58 1.98 -6.04
N LEU A 104 -18.23 1.40 -7.05
CA LEU A 104 -17.77 0.18 -7.72
C LEU A 104 -16.44 0.36 -8.46
N LYS A 105 -16.25 1.51 -9.13
CA LYS A 105 -14.96 1.84 -9.75
C LYS A 105 -13.86 1.99 -8.69
N SER A 106 -14.14 2.69 -7.60
CA SER A 106 -13.19 2.85 -6.50
C SER A 106 -12.82 1.51 -5.87
N LEU A 107 -13.78 0.59 -5.68
CA LEU A 107 -13.52 -0.77 -5.19
C LEU A 107 -12.59 -1.54 -6.14
N HIS A 108 -12.79 -1.42 -7.46
CA HIS A 108 -11.88 -2.02 -8.45
C HIS A 108 -10.48 -1.40 -8.41
N VAL A 109 -10.38 -0.07 -8.22
CA VAL A 109 -9.09 0.60 -8.09
C VAL A 109 -8.37 0.14 -6.83
N VAL A 110 -9.07 0.02 -5.69
CA VAL A 110 -8.48 -0.51 -4.45
C VAL A 110 -8.01 -1.95 -4.66
N LEU A 111 -8.80 -2.80 -5.31
CA LEU A 111 -8.40 -4.18 -5.63
C LEU A 111 -7.11 -4.22 -6.44
N LEU A 112 -7.06 -3.47 -7.55
CA LEU A 112 -5.92 -3.46 -8.45
C LEU A 112 -4.67 -2.87 -7.79
N ALA A 113 -4.84 -1.80 -7.01
CA ALA A 113 -3.74 -1.15 -6.31
C ALA A 113 -3.15 -2.05 -5.21
N ALA A 114 -3.99 -2.75 -4.42
CA ALA A 114 -3.52 -3.70 -3.41
C ALA A 114 -2.80 -4.90 -4.04
N LYS A 115 -3.34 -5.40 -5.17
CA LYS A 115 -2.69 -6.46 -5.95
C LYS A 115 -1.32 -6.01 -6.49
N SER A 116 -1.28 -4.85 -7.15
CA SER A 116 -0.05 -4.26 -7.68
C SER A 116 1.00 -4.08 -6.59
N TRP A 117 0.59 -3.60 -5.41
CA TRP A 117 1.49 -3.45 -4.26
C TRP A 117 2.11 -4.80 -3.85
N LEU A 118 1.29 -5.85 -3.70
CA LEU A 118 1.77 -7.19 -3.32
C LEU A 118 2.63 -7.84 -4.41
N ASP A 119 2.28 -7.65 -5.68
CA ASP A 119 3.05 -8.19 -6.80
C ASP A 119 4.45 -7.58 -6.86
N VAL A 120 4.58 -6.26 -6.63
CA VAL A 120 5.87 -5.57 -6.55
C VAL A 120 6.67 -6.07 -5.33
N TRP A 121 6.02 -6.25 -4.18
CA TRP A 121 6.66 -6.78 -2.97
C TRP A 121 7.18 -8.22 -3.14
N LEU A 122 6.42 -9.07 -3.81
CA LEU A 122 6.83 -10.45 -4.09
C LEU A 122 7.93 -10.54 -5.16
N CYS A 123 8.04 -9.55 -6.05
CA CYS A 123 9.16 -9.44 -6.99
C CYS A 123 10.48 -9.07 -6.29
N ASP A 124 10.41 -8.36 -5.15
CA ASP A 124 11.61 -7.98 -4.41
C ASP A 124 12.30 -9.21 -3.77
N PRO A 125 13.64 -9.29 -3.81
CA PRO A 125 14.36 -10.42 -3.22
C PRO A 125 14.09 -10.53 -1.72
N PRO A 126 13.84 -11.74 -1.18
CA PRO A 126 13.51 -11.94 0.24
C PRO A 126 14.57 -11.41 1.22
N GLU A 127 15.82 -11.30 0.78
CA GLU A 127 16.94 -10.73 1.54
C GLU A 127 16.68 -9.29 1.98
N HIS A 128 15.93 -8.52 1.18
CA HIS A 128 15.63 -7.12 1.47
C HIS A 128 14.49 -6.95 2.48
N TYR A 129 13.73 -8.02 2.78
CA TYR A 129 12.58 -7.95 3.69
C TYR A 129 12.97 -7.62 5.13
N LEU A 130 14.19 -7.92 5.53
CA LEU A 130 14.69 -7.64 6.89
C LEU A 130 15.08 -6.17 7.09
N GLY A 131 15.38 -5.45 6.00
CA GLY A 131 15.79 -4.05 6.02
C GLY A 131 14.67 -3.05 5.75
N VAL A 132 13.43 -3.51 5.63
CA VAL A 132 12.33 -2.61 5.23
C VAL A 132 11.93 -1.66 6.36
N SER A 133 11.50 -0.47 5.97
CA SER A 133 10.98 0.50 6.92
C SER A 133 9.65 0.04 7.53
N PHE A 134 9.36 0.50 8.73
CA PHE A 134 8.07 0.25 9.39
C PHE A 134 6.88 0.74 8.56
N THR A 135 7.08 1.81 7.77
CA THR A 135 6.07 2.32 6.85
C THR A 135 5.67 1.28 5.80
N ILE A 136 6.64 0.61 5.18
CA ILE A 136 6.37 -0.41 4.17
C ILE A 136 5.65 -1.62 4.79
N LEU A 137 6.03 -2.04 6.00
CA LEU A 137 5.30 -3.10 6.74
C LEU A 137 3.85 -2.72 7.03
N PHE A 138 3.58 -1.46 7.36
CA PHE A 138 2.21 -0.99 7.55
C PHE A 138 1.41 -1.02 6.25
N GLN A 139 2.01 -0.59 5.13
CA GLN A 139 1.39 -0.66 3.80
C GLN A 139 1.09 -2.11 3.39
N PHE A 140 1.99 -3.06 3.71
CA PHE A 140 1.80 -4.49 3.51
C PHE A 140 0.57 -5.03 4.25
N CYS A 141 0.51 -4.81 5.57
CA CYS A 141 -0.62 -5.26 6.39
C CYS A 141 -1.93 -4.68 5.87
N ARG A 142 -1.92 -3.41 5.49
CA ARG A 142 -3.07 -2.73 4.91
C ARG A 142 -3.52 -3.38 3.60
N ALA A 143 -2.61 -3.60 2.65
CA ALA A 143 -2.94 -4.23 1.37
C ALA A 143 -3.58 -5.62 1.57
N LEU A 144 -3.06 -6.42 2.52
CA LEU A 144 -3.65 -7.71 2.88
C LEU A 144 -5.06 -7.59 3.45
N VAL A 145 -5.28 -6.64 4.37
CA VAL A 145 -6.60 -6.39 4.96
C VAL A 145 -7.59 -5.94 3.88
N ASP A 146 -7.21 -5.03 3.00
CA ASP A 146 -8.07 -4.52 1.93
C ASP A 146 -8.45 -5.65 0.95
N LEU A 147 -7.52 -6.53 0.57
CA LEU A 147 -7.83 -7.70 -0.26
C LEU A 147 -8.74 -8.69 0.45
N PHE A 148 -8.50 -8.96 1.74
CA PHE A 148 -9.36 -9.83 2.52
C PHE A 148 -10.78 -9.26 2.59
N MET A 149 -10.93 -7.97 2.90
CA MET A 149 -12.21 -7.27 2.93
C MET A 149 -12.92 -7.35 1.57
N LEU A 150 -12.24 -7.07 0.46
CA LEU A 150 -12.83 -7.16 -0.88
C LEU A 150 -13.21 -8.59 -1.29
N SER A 151 -12.47 -9.60 -0.84
CA SER A 151 -12.78 -11.01 -1.10
C SER A 151 -13.94 -11.55 -0.25
N THR A 152 -14.31 -10.83 0.82
CA THR A 152 -15.37 -11.21 1.76
C THR A 152 -16.58 -10.30 1.68
N LEU A 153 -16.50 -9.19 0.93
CA LEU A 153 -17.59 -8.25 0.70
C LEU A 153 -18.77 -8.97 0.03
N ASP A 154 -19.92 -8.93 0.70
CA ASP A 154 -21.17 -9.54 0.24
C ASP A 154 -22.11 -8.43 -0.22
N ASP A 155 -21.91 -7.97 -1.46
CA ASP A 155 -22.72 -6.93 -2.09
C ASP A 155 -23.25 -7.45 -3.45
N PRO A 156 -24.56 -7.28 -3.76
CA PRO A 156 -25.15 -7.78 -4.99
C PRO A 156 -24.59 -7.16 -6.28
N ALA A 157 -23.94 -5.99 -6.19
CA ALA A 157 -23.27 -5.33 -7.31
C ALA A 157 -21.76 -5.65 -7.40
N TRP A 158 -21.20 -6.39 -6.43
CA TRP A 158 -19.80 -6.77 -6.37
C TRP A 158 -19.62 -8.26 -6.70
N ASP A 159 -18.84 -8.57 -7.74
CA ASP A 159 -18.56 -9.96 -8.09
C ASP A 159 -17.46 -10.55 -7.20
N ARG A 160 -17.87 -11.01 -6.02
CA ARG A 160 -17.00 -11.67 -5.06
C ARG A 160 -16.24 -12.86 -5.66
N LYS A 161 -16.86 -13.63 -6.56
CA LYS A 161 -16.22 -14.82 -7.15
C LYS A 161 -15.13 -14.41 -8.11
N ALA A 162 -15.39 -13.43 -8.98
CA ALA A 162 -14.35 -12.90 -9.87
C ALA A 162 -13.15 -12.35 -9.09
N VAL A 163 -13.38 -11.71 -7.94
CA VAL A 163 -12.31 -11.19 -7.08
C VAL A 163 -11.49 -12.33 -6.47
N GLN A 164 -12.14 -13.35 -5.91
CA GLN A 164 -11.46 -14.52 -5.36
C GLN A 164 -10.66 -15.30 -6.42
N ASP A 165 -11.20 -15.39 -7.64
CA ASP A 165 -10.52 -16.03 -8.76
C ASP A 165 -9.31 -15.20 -9.25
N SER A 166 -9.42 -13.86 -9.22
CA SER A 166 -8.36 -12.94 -9.66
C SER A 166 -7.25 -12.71 -8.63
N VAL A 167 -7.58 -12.88 -7.33
CA VAL A 167 -6.70 -12.71 -6.18
C VAL A 167 -6.85 -13.94 -5.29
N ASN A 168 -6.01 -14.94 -5.54
CA ASN A 168 -5.92 -16.08 -4.66
C ASN A 168 -5.10 -15.71 -3.42
N LEU A 169 -5.78 -15.14 -2.41
CA LEU A 169 -5.15 -14.65 -1.18
C LEU A 169 -4.33 -15.75 -0.47
N PHE A 170 -4.78 -17.01 -0.52
CA PHE A 170 -4.02 -18.13 0.05
C PHE A 170 -2.68 -18.34 -0.66
N GLN A 171 -2.65 -18.25 -2.00
CA GLN A 171 -1.40 -18.34 -2.74
C GLN A 171 -0.45 -17.18 -2.39
N TYR A 172 -0.95 -15.96 -2.23
CA TYR A 172 -0.13 -14.83 -1.75
C TYR A 172 0.45 -15.13 -0.37
N LEU A 173 -0.36 -15.61 0.57
CA LEU A 173 0.09 -15.94 1.93
C LEU A 173 1.13 -17.08 1.95
N ASP A 174 0.95 -18.13 1.14
CA ASP A 174 1.89 -19.25 1.03
C ASP A 174 3.25 -18.79 0.45
N LEU A 175 3.22 -17.94 -0.59
CA LEU A 175 4.42 -17.34 -1.17
C LEU A 175 5.13 -16.43 -0.16
N LEU A 176 4.38 -15.61 0.57
CA LEU A 176 4.92 -14.76 1.64
C LEU A 176 5.57 -15.61 2.73
N GLN A 177 4.90 -16.66 3.22
CA GLN A 177 5.47 -17.56 4.22
C GLN A 177 6.77 -18.19 3.72
N THR A 178 6.81 -18.61 2.46
CA THR A 178 8.00 -19.21 1.83
C THR A 178 9.15 -18.20 1.75
N ASN A 179 8.87 -16.97 1.30
CA ASN A 179 9.87 -15.91 1.20
C ASN A 179 10.40 -15.47 2.57
N PHE A 180 9.53 -15.32 3.57
CA PHE A 180 9.95 -14.99 4.95
C PHE A 180 10.83 -16.09 5.56
N LYS A 181 10.49 -17.37 5.36
CA LYS A 181 11.35 -18.49 5.80
C LYS A 181 12.72 -18.43 5.12
N ARG A 182 12.75 -18.24 3.80
CA ARG A 182 14.00 -18.14 3.03
C ARG A 182 14.87 -16.95 3.47
N SER A 183 14.26 -15.82 3.83
CA SER A 183 14.95 -14.66 4.40
C SER A 183 15.55 -14.96 5.78
N SER A 184 14.80 -15.64 6.64
CA SER A 184 15.26 -16.09 7.96
C SER A 184 16.42 -17.09 7.87
N ASP A 185 16.40 -18.01 6.89
CA ASP A 185 17.46 -19.00 6.69
C ASP A 185 18.79 -18.36 6.27
N HIS A 186 18.75 -17.25 5.52
CA HIS A 186 19.96 -16.46 5.22
C HIS A 186 20.54 -15.79 6.47
N LEU A 187 19.69 -15.41 7.42
CA LEU A 187 20.10 -14.79 8.69
C LEU A 187 20.57 -15.81 9.75
N GLY A 188 20.30 -17.10 9.55
CA GLY A 188 20.75 -18.20 10.42
C GLY A 188 22.27 -18.36 10.55
N GLN A 189 23.06 -17.55 9.84
CA GLN A 189 24.51 -17.44 10.02
C GLN A 189 24.94 -16.30 10.99
N ASP A 190 24.02 -15.39 11.38
CA ASP A 190 24.28 -14.22 12.24
C ASP A 190 23.26 -14.14 13.41
N ALA A 191 23.14 -15.26 14.13
CA ALA A 191 21.96 -15.68 14.89
C ALA A 191 21.71 -15.05 16.28
N GLU A 192 22.17 -13.83 16.58
CA GLU A 192 21.96 -13.26 17.94
C GLU A 192 20.78 -12.26 18.07
N ALA A 193 20.14 -11.83 16.99
CA ALA A 193 19.15 -10.73 17.07
C ALA A 193 17.80 -10.97 16.36
N ASN A 194 17.30 -12.21 16.30
CA ASN A 194 16.09 -12.51 15.52
C ASN A 194 14.78 -12.43 16.32
N ILE A 195 13.96 -11.42 16.02
CA ILE A 195 12.57 -11.29 16.52
C ILE A 195 11.61 -12.29 15.86
N PHE A 196 11.96 -12.79 14.67
CA PHE A 196 11.10 -13.65 13.85
C PHE A 196 11.16 -15.13 14.24
N SER A 197 12.21 -15.57 14.93
CA SER A 197 12.32 -16.96 15.42
C SER A 197 11.30 -17.27 16.51
N LYS A 198 10.85 -16.26 17.28
CA LYS A 198 9.83 -16.42 18.33
C LYS A 198 8.41 -16.63 17.80
N GLY A 199 8.11 -16.22 16.57
CA GLY A 199 6.77 -16.37 15.98
C GLY A 199 6.42 -17.81 15.57
N GLY A 200 7.42 -18.67 15.38
CA GLY A 200 7.24 -20.07 14.97
C GLY A 200 7.26 -21.09 16.10
N GLN A 201 7.41 -20.65 17.36
CA GLN A 201 7.67 -21.54 18.50
C GLN A 201 6.50 -21.76 19.45
N HIS A 202 5.31 -21.23 19.14
CA HIS A 202 4.09 -21.62 19.86
C HIS A 202 3.44 -22.82 19.17
N ASP A 203 4.14 -23.96 19.23
CA ASP A 203 3.49 -25.26 19.07
C ASP A 203 2.74 -25.56 20.38
N ILE A 204 1.45 -25.78 20.24
CA ILE A 204 0.50 -25.99 21.33
C ILE A 204 0.79 -27.37 21.94
N GLY A 205 1.41 -27.37 23.12
CA GLY A 205 1.48 -28.55 23.98
C GLY A 205 0.11 -28.80 24.61
N TYR A 206 -0.46 -29.96 24.28
CA TYR A 206 -1.59 -30.58 24.98
C TYR A 206 -1.30 -30.82 26.46
#